data_AF-A0A816H3E7-F1
#
_entry.id   AF-A0A816H3E7-F1
#
_cell.length_a   1.000
_cell.length_b   1.000
_cell.length_c   1.000
_cell.angle_alpha   90.00
_cell.angle_beta   90.00
_cell.angle_gamma   90.00
#
_symmetry.space_group_name_H-M   'P 1'
#
loop_
_entity.id
_entity.type
_entity.pdbx_description
1 polymer ?
#
loop_
_entity_poly.entity_id
_entity_poly.type
_entity_poly.pdbx_seq_one_letter_code
_entity_poly.pdbx_strand_id
1 'polypeptide(L)'
;MMSSSAGPLSLRDRHIATLKQMLNLNASSLSALKTTGEDLAWKVVIYDELGQDIIAPLLTVKELRDLGVTLHVSLKSERDPVDEIAAVYFIMPTKDNINRIAK
;
A
#
# COMPACT_ATOMS: atom_id res chain seq x y z
N MET A 1 34.70 7.66 0.99
CA MET A 1 34.12 7.54 2.34
C MET A 1 32.87 6.68 2.25
N MET A 2 32.92 5.52 2.92
CA MET A 2 31.82 4.66 3.39
C MET A 2 30.73 4.21 2.40
N SER A 3 31.03 3.18 1.59
CA SER A 3 29.98 2.28 1.10
C SER A 3 29.56 1.35 2.24
N SER A 4 28.39 1.59 2.82
CA SER A 4 27.80 0.70 3.83
C SER A 4 27.32 -0.59 3.15
N SER A 5 27.98 -1.69 3.46
CA SER A 5 27.55 -3.05 3.11
C SER A 5 26.31 -3.40 3.95
N ALA A 6 25.11 -3.24 3.38
CA ALA A 6 23.89 -3.75 3.99
C ALA A 6 23.98 -5.28 4.09
N GLY A 7 23.93 -5.82 5.31
CA GLY A 7 23.83 -7.26 5.55
C GLY A 7 22.58 -7.87 4.90
N PRO A 8 22.46 -9.21 4.84
CA PRO A 8 21.32 -9.85 4.23
C PRO A 8 20.02 -9.42 4.92
N LEU A 9 19.15 -8.74 4.17
CA LEU A 9 17.83 -8.30 4.64
C LEU A 9 17.02 -9.50 5.15
N SER A 10 16.40 -9.35 6.31
CA SER A 10 15.52 -10.38 6.86
C SER A 10 14.30 -10.58 5.96
N LEU A 11 13.62 -11.74 6.09
CA LEU A 11 12.36 -11.97 5.36
C LEU A 11 11.32 -10.90 5.68
N ARG A 12 11.28 -10.45 6.94
CA ARG A 12 10.40 -9.37 7.40
C ARG A 12 10.74 -8.05 6.67
N ASP A 13 12.02 -7.70 6.57
CA ASP A 13 12.44 -6.49 5.87
C ASP A 13 12.08 -6.54 4.39
N ARG A 14 12.20 -7.71 3.76
CA ARG A 14 11.79 -7.92 2.36
C ARG A 14 10.27 -7.77 2.19
N HIS A 15 9.47 -8.34 3.08
CA HIS A 15 8.02 -8.17 3.04
C HIS A 15 7.62 -6.70 3.19
N ILE A 16 8.22 -6.00 4.15
CA ILE A 16 7.99 -4.56 4.37
C ILE A 16 8.39 -3.76 3.12
N ALA A 17 9.53 -4.05 2.51
CA ALA A 17 9.99 -3.38 1.30
C ALA A 17 9.00 -3.58 0.13
N THR A 18 8.53 -4.81 -0.09
CA THR A 18 7.54 -5.13 -1.13
C THR A 18 6.21 -4.42 -0.88
N LEU A 19 5.72 -4.39 0.36
CA LEU A 19 4.49 -3.66 0.70
C LEU A 19 4.64 -2.15 0.45
N LYS A 20 5.76 -1.56 0.85
CA LYS A 20 6.06 -0.14 0.59
C LYS A 20 6.10 0.18 -0.91
N GLN A 21 6.69 -0.70 -1.70
CA GLN A 21 6.70 -0.58 -3.16
C GLN A 21 5.29 -0.67 -3.75
N MET A 22 4.48 -1.63 -3.30
CA MET A 22 3.10 -1.82 -3.75
C MET A 22 2.20 -0.62 -3.42
N LEU A 23 2.33 -0.06 -2.21
CA LEU A 23 1.62 1.15 -1.78
C LEU A 23 2.03 2.40 -2.58
N ASN A 24 3.25 2.40 -3.13
CA ASN A 24 3.74 3.41 -4.06
C ASN A 24 3.42 3.07 -5.53
N LEU A 25 2.36 2.31 -5.78
CA LEU A 25 1.89 1.93 -7.12
C LEU A 25 2.95 1.21 -7.96
N ASN A 26 3.86 0.48 -7.30
CA ASN A 26 5.00 -0.20 -7.91
C ASN A 26 5.93 0.70 -8.73
N ALA A 27 5.92 2.02 -8.49
CA ALA A 27 6.80 2.95 -9.19
C ALA A 27 8.27 2.56 -8.96
N SER A 28 9.01 2.31 -10.05
CA SER A 28 10.41 1.87 -10.00
C SER A 28 11.37 2.93 -9.45
N SER A 29 10.91 4.18 -9.35
CA SER A 29 11.63 5.25 -8.68
C SER A 29 10.66 6.31 -8.16
N LEU A 30 10.90 6.81 -6.95
CA LEU A 30 10.25 8.01 -6.42
C LEU A 30 10.46 9.23 -7.35
N SER A 31 11.48 9.19 -8.21
CA SER A 31 11.75 10.25 -9.20
C SER A 31 10.74 10.32 -10.34
N ALA A 32 10.04 9.24 -10.69
CA ALA A 32 8.98 9.28 -11.69
C ALA A 32 7.70 9.99 -11.19
N LEU A 33 7.46 9.98 -9.87
CA LEU A 33 6.39 10.76 -9.22
C LEU A 33 6.81 12.23 -8.99
N LYS A 34 8.12 12.48 -8.82
CA LYS A 34 8.64 13.83 -8.53
C LYS A 34 8.65 14.77 -9.74
N THR A 35 8.65 14.26 -10.97
CA THR A 35 8.61 15.10 -12.18
C THR A 35 7.25 15.78 -12.42
N THR A 36 6.21 15.38 -11.69
CA THR A 36 4.83 15.87 -11.82
C THR A 36 4.35 16.67 -10.60
N GLY A 37 5.17 16.86 -9.56
CA GLY A 37 4.73 17.48 -8.30
C GLY A 37 3.88 16.57 -7.41
N GLU A 38 3.88 15.25 -7.66
CA GLU A 38 3.17 14.23 -6.88
C GLU A 38 3.97 13.79 -5.65
N ASP A 39 4.41 14.75 -4.82
CA ASP A 39 4.85 14.41 -3.47
C ASP A 39 3.62 13.89 -2.69
N LEU A 40 3.50 12.56 -2.62
CA LEU A 40 2.48 11.80 -1.91
C LEU A 40 1.05 12.04 -2.42
N ALA A 41 0.75 11.62 -3.65
CA ALA A 41 -0.64 11.47 -4.09
C ALA A 41 -1.43 10.66 -3.04
N TRP A 42 -2.39 11.34 -2.39
CA TRP A 42 -3.22 10.77 -1.34
C TRP A 42 -3.93 9.54 -1.88
N LYS A 43 -3.90 8.45 -1.12
CA LYS A 43 -4.47 7.18 -1.54
C LYS A 43 -5.27 6.50 -0.43
N VAL A 44 -6.21 5.68 -0.85
CA VAL A 44 -6.96 4.76 0.01
C VAL A 44 -6.38 3.37 -0.14
N VAL A 45 -6.22 2.66 0.97
CA VAL A 45 -5.89 1.22 0.94
C VAL A 45 -7.14 0.42 1.32
N ILE A 46 -7.50 -0.54 0.47
CA ILE A 46 -8.60 -1.47 0.71
C ILE A 46 -8.01 -2.85 0.91
N TYR A 47 -8.31 -3.48 2.04
CA TYR A 47 -7.86 -4.84 2.36
C TYR A 47 -9.03 -5.77 2.66
N ASP A 48 -8.81 -7.07 2.52
CA ASP A 48 -9.69 -8.09 3.07
C ASP A 48 -9.15 -8.58 4.42
N GLU A 49 -9.81 -9.57 5.03
CA GLU A 49 -9.40 -10.11 6.34
C GLU A 49 -7.95 -10.58 6.33
N LEU A 50 -7.53 -11.30 5.30
CA LEU A 50 -6.15 -11.78 5.18
C LEU A 50 -5.16 -10.64 4.93
N GLY A 51 -5.51 -9.67 4.08
CA GLY A 51 -4.68 -8.50 3.83
C GLY A 51 -4.44 -7.68 5.10
N GLN A 52 -5.46 -7.57 5.96
CA GLN A 52 -5.33 -6.95 7.27
C GLN A 52 -4.36 -7.71 8.19
N ASP A 53 -4.49 -9.04 8.26
CA ASP A 53 -3.61 -9.90 9.06
C ASP A 53 -2.14 -9.85 8.60
N ILE A 54 -1.89 -9.53 7.32
CA ILE A 54 -0.55 -9.34 6.77
C ILE A 54 -0.01 -7.93 7.03
N ILE A 55 -0.79 -6.88 6.76
CA ILE A 55 -0.33 -5.49 6.88
C ILE A 55 -0.18 -5.05 8.34
N ALA A 56 -1.14 -5.38 9.20
CA ALA A 56 -1.18 -4.91 10.59
C ALA A 56 0.09 -5.22 11.42
N PRO A 57 0.71 -6.41 11.34
CA PRO A 57 1.95 -6.69 12.06
C PRO A 57 3.20 -6.12 11.38
N LEU A 58 3.12 -5.69 10.13
CA LEU A 58 4.27 -5.24 9.32
C LEU A 58 4.40 -3.72 9.22
N LEU A 59 3.28 -2.99 9.25
CA LEU A 59 3.23 -1.54 9.10
C LEU A 59 2.36 -0.91 10.18
N THR A 60 2.87 0.15 10.80
CA THR A 60 2.09 0.97 11.74
C THR A 60 1.20 1.96 10.99
N VAL A 61 0.15 2.46 11.66
CA VAL A 61 -0.70 3.54 11.11
C VAL A 61 0.12 4.78 10.75
N LYS A 62 1.18 5.08 11.51
CA LYS A 62 2.11 6.18 11.20
C LYS A 62 2.81 5.94 9.86
N GLU A 63 3.37 4.75 9.66
CA GLU A 63 4.07 4.41 8.40
C GLU A 63 3.12 4.44 7.19
N LEU A 64 1.86 4.02 7.35
CA LEU A 64 0.86 4.14 6.28
C LEU A 64 0.62 5.61 5.91
N ARG A 65 0.50 6.52 6.89
CA ARG A 65 0.35 7.96 6.64
C ARG A 65 1.59 8.55 5.99
N ASP A 66 2.79 8.14 6.42
CA ASP A 66 4.06 8.57 5.82
C ASP A 66 4.18 8.13 4.35
N LEU A 67 3.46 7.08 3.93
CA LEU A 67 3.34 6.61 2.54
C LEU A 67 2.17 7.26 1.77
N GLY A 68 1.49 8.25 2.34
CA GLY A 68 0.38 8.96 1.71
C GLY A 68 -0.96 8.22 1.76
N VAL A 69 -1.10 7.21 2.64
CA VAL A 69 -2.39 6.54 2.88
C VAL A 69 -3.22 7.38 3.85
N THR A 70 -4.29 7.98 3.35
CA THR A 70 -5.19 8.83 4.14
C THR A 70 -6.31 8.03 4.79
N LEU A 71 -6.75 6.96 4.12
CA LEU A 71 -7.82 6.07 4.55
C LEU A 71 -7.42 4.61 4.33
N HIS A 72 -7.79 3.74 5.28
CA HIS A 72 -7.60 2.30 5.18
C HIS A 72 -8.90 1.62 5.64
N VAL A 73 -9.49 0.81 4.75
CA VAL A 73 -10.84 0.26 4.94
C VAL A 73 -10.90 -1.21 4.55
N SER A 74 -11.84 -1.93 5.17
CA SER A 74 -12.15 -3.31 4.79
C SER A 74 -13.00 -3.36 3.53
N LEU A 75 -12.69 -4.30 2.62
CA LEU A 75 -13.46 -4.58 1.41
C LEU A 75 -14.93 -4.93 1.69
N LYS A 76 -15.23 -5.44 2.89
CA LYS A 76 -16.58 -5.85 3.29
C LYS A 76 -17.43 -4.70 3.86
N SER A 77 -16.82 -3.56 4.18
CA SER A 77 -17.53 -2.41 4.74
C SER A 77 -18.30 -1.66 3.66
N GLU A 78 -19.32 -0.90 4.05
CA GLU A 78 -19.91 0.11 3.17
C GLU A 78 -18.85 1.17 2.86
N ARG A 79 -18.74 1.54 1.57
CA ARG A 79 -17.71 2.45 1.07
C ARG A 79 -18.39 3.61 0.38
N ASP A 80 -18.05 4.82 0.81
CA ASP A 80 -18.50 6.03 0.15
C ASP A 80 -17.68 6.33 -1.11
N PRO A 81 -18.35 6.92 -2.12
CA PRO A 81 -17.79 7.71 -3.18
C PRO A 81 -16.45 8.39 -2.91
N VAL A 82 -15.31 8.02 -3.51
CA VAL A 82 -14.16 8.94 -3.52
C VAL A 82 -13.56 9.05 -4.90
N ASP A 83 -13.99 10.08 -5.64
CA ASP A 83 -13.72 10.21 -7.07
C ASP A 83 -12.33 10.81 -7.39
N GLU A 84 -11.71 11.52 -6.45
CA GLU A 84 -10.51 12.33 -6.71
C GLU A 84 -9.20 11.68 -6.26
N ILE A 85 -9.25 10.54 -5.57
CA ILE A 85 -8.06 9.92 -4.95
C ILE A 85 -7.83 8.49 -5.43
N ALA A 86 -6.55 8.10 -5.47
CA ALA A 86 -6.16 6.75 -5.90
C ALA A 86 -6.56 5.70 -4.85
N ALA A 87 -6.90 4.50 -5.32
CA ALA A 87 -7.24 3.36 -4.46
C ALA A 87 -6.31 2.16 -4.74
N VAL A 88 -5.75 1.59 -3.67
CA VAL A 88 -4.88 0.40 -3.70
C VAL A 88 -5.60 -0.76 -3.03
N TYR A 89 -5.90 -1.81 -3.80
CA TYR A 89 -6.53 -3.03 -3.29
C TYR A 89 -5.48 -4.07 -2.94
N PHE A 90 -5.33 -4.36 -1.65
CA PHE A 90 -4.49 -5.43 -1.13
C PHE A 90 -5.36 -6.56 -0.58
N ILE A 91 -5.80 -7.45 -1.48
CA ILE A 91 -6.80 -8.47 -1.18
C ILE A 91 -6.42 -9.83 -1.79
N MET A 92 -6.98 -10.91 -1.26
CA MET A 92 -6.88 -12.23 -1.89
C MET A 92 -7.72 -12.28 -3.18
N PRO A 93 -7.24 -12.93 -4.26
CA PRO A 93 -7.95 -13.02 -5.54
C PRO A 93 -9.06 -14.10 -5.53
N THR A 94 -10.00 -14.01 -4.58
CA THR A 94 -11.17 -14.89 -4.52
C THR A 94 -12.29 -14.36 -5.41
N LYS A 95 -13.21 -15.24 -5.82
CA LYS A 95 -14.38 -14.85 -6.63
C LYS A 95 -15.22 -13.78 -5.92
N ASP A 96 -15.46 -13.94 -4.62
CA ASP A 96 -16.23 -13.00 -3.80
C ASP A 96 -15.56 -11.61 -3.76
N ASN A 97 -14.25 -11.57 -3.62
CA ASN A 97 -13.49 -10.32 -3.57
C ASN A 97 -13.49 -9.61 -4.93
N ILE A 98 -13.28 -10.34 -6.02
CA ILE A 98 -13.33 -9.79 -7.39
C ILE A 98 -14.72 -9.24 -7.68
N ASN A 99 -15.78 -9.97 -7.32
CA ASN A 99 -17.16 -9.51 -7.49
C ASN A 99 -17.47 -8.24 -6.68
N ARG A 100 -16.80 -8.00 -5.55
CA ARG A 100 -16.94 -6.76 -4.78
C ARG A 100 -16.18 -5.58 -5.37
N ILE A 101 -15.08 -5.82 -6.08
CA ILE A 101 -14.36 -4.75 -6.78
C ILE A 101 -15.11 -4.33 -8.05
N ALA A 102 -15.68 -5.30 -8.77
CA ALA A 102 -16.34 -5.05 -10.05
C ALA A 102 -17.76 -4.47 -9.94
N LYS A 103 -18.28 -4.37 -8.71
CA LYS A 103 -19.53 -3.66 -8.39
C LYS A 103 -19.26 -2.17 -8.25
#